data_AF-A0A662PSU2-F1
#
_entry.id   AF-A0A662PSU2-F1
#
_cell.length_a   1.000
_cell.length_b   1.000
_cell.length_c   1.000
_cell.angle_alpha   90.00
_cell.angle_beta   90.00
_cell.angle_gamma   90.00
#
_symmetry.space_group_name_H-M   'P 1'
#
loop_
_entity.id
_entity.type
_entity.pdbx_description
1 polymer ?
#
loop_
_entity_poly.entity_id
_entity_poly.type
_entity_poly.pdbx_seq_one_letter_code
_entity_poly.pdbx_strand_id
1 'polypeptide(L)'
;MAKILDQIGLSFDDALLIPRRSSIRSRKKVITKSRFTRKIWLSIPIVSAAMDTVTESRMAIAMAREGGIGVIHRFMPAEKQAEEVLKVKRAENIVIEDPYTVDPEMSVGDAKRLMKRLRVSGLIVVDKERRVLGILTRRDVLFEDDDRLVKDAMTPRSEMIVAKPGISMEEAEEIFRKYKVEKL
;
A
#
# COMPACT_ATOMS: atom_id res chain seq x y z
N MET A 1 -43.14 9.39 -22.91
CA MET A 1 -43.13 8.60 -24.15
C MET A 1 -41.87 7.75 -24.16
N ALA A 2 -42.00 6.43 -24.33
CA ALA A 2 -40.84 5.56 -24.50
C ALA A 2 -40.19 5.84 -25.87
N LYS A 3 -38.86 5.99 -25.90
CA LYS A 3 -38.10 6.16 -27.14
C LYS A 3 -37.66 4.78 -27.63
N ILE A 4 -38.27 4.30 -28.70
CA ILE A 4 -37.79 3.11 -29.41
C ILE A 4 -36.60 3.56 -30.26
N LEU A 5 -35.48 2.85 -30.12
CA LEU A 5 -34.29 3.07 -30.94
C LEU A 5 -34.39 2.16 -32.17
N ASP A 6 -34.27 2.73 -33.37
CA ASP A 6 -34.32 1.98 -34.64
C ASP A 6 -33.04 1.16 -34.91
N GLN A 7 -32.11 1.12 -33.96
CA GLN A 7 -30.81 0.47 -34.09
C GLN A 7 -30.83 -0.87 -33.36
N ILE A 8 -30.33 -1.91 -34.03
CA ILE A 8 -30.14 -3.24 -33.45
C ILE A 8 -29.04 -3.16 -32.39
N GLY A 9 -29.33 -3.61 -31.17
CA GLY A 9 -28.33 -3.79 -30.12
C GLY A 9 -27.52 -5.07 -30.38
N LEU A 10 -26.20 -4.96 -30.39
CA LEU A 10 -25.28 -6.08 -30.56
C LEU A 10 -24.56 -6.40 -29.25
N SER A 11 -24.33 -7.69 -28.99
CA SER A 11 -23.47 -8.22 -27.93
C SER A 11 -22.08 -8.57 -28.46
N PHE A 12 -21.17 -8.99 -27.58
CA PHE A 12 -19.82 -9.43 -27.96
C PHE A 12 -19.84 -10.68 -28.85
N ASP A 13 -20.83 -11.56 -28.68
CA ASP A 13 -20.94 -12.81 -29.46
C ASP A 13 -21.49 -12.61 -30.88
N ASP A 14 -22.05 -11.43 -31.17
CA ASP A 14 -22.64 -11.11 -32.48
C ASP A 14 -21.60 -10.62 -33.50
N ALA A 15 -20.35 -10.39 -33.08
CA ALA A 15 -19.31 -9.82 -33.93
C ALA A 15 -17.94 -10.48 -33.72
N LEU A 16 -17.11 -10.43 -34.76
CA LEU A 16 -15.72 -10.89 -34.70
C LEU A 16 -14.78 -9.85 -35.33
N LEU A 17 -13.51 -9.88 -34.89
CA LEU A 17 -12.47 -9.04 -35.47
C LEU A 17 -11.85 -9.74 -36.68
N ILE A 18 -11.90 -9.10 -37.85
CA ILE A 18 -11.21 -9.60 -39.06
C ILE A 18 -9.71 -9.30 -38.92
N PRO A 19 -8.83 -10.32 -38.89
CA PRO A 19 -7.40 -10.10 -38.75
C PRO A 19 -6.82 -9.30 -39.92
N ARG A 20 -5.86 -8.42 -39.63
CA ARG A 20 -5.07 -7.69 -40.64
C ARG A 20 -3.58 -7.85 -40.36
N ARG A 21 -2.77 -7.73 -41.41
CA ARG A 21 -1.30 -7.81 -41.29
C ARG A 21 -0.79 -6.71 -40.34
N SER A 22 -0.02 -7.11 -39.33
CA SER A 22 0.65 -6.20 -38.39
C SER A 22 2.15 -6.14 -38.67
N SER A 23 2.76 -4.98 -38.47
CA SER A 23 4.22 -4.79 -38.48
C SER A 23 4.88 -5.14 -37.15
N ILE A 24 4.10 -5.41 -36.11
CA ILE A 24 4.58 -5.76 -34.77
C ILE A 24 5.16 -7.18 -34.79
N ARG A 25 6.48 -7.28 -34.61
CA ARG A 25 7.21 -8.56 -34.64
C ARG A 25 7.12 -9.39 -33.36
N SER A 26 6.79 -8.77 -32.23
CA SER A 26 6.73 -9.44 -30.93
C SER A 26 5.62 -8.85 -30.07
N ARG A 27 4.89 -9.72 -29.37
CA ARG A 27 3.85 -9.34 -28.41
C ARG A 27 4.35 -8.39 -27.31
N LYS A 28 5.65 -8.44 -26.98
CA LYS A 28 6.28 -7.54 -25.99
C LYS A 28 6.26 -6.07 -26.42
N LYS A 29 6.08 -5.78 -27.71
CA LYS A 29 6.01 -4.40 -28.24
C LYS A 29 4.58 -3.84 -28.24
N VAL A 30 3.58 -4.64 -27.86
CA VAL A 30 2.19 -4.18 -27.77
C VAL A 30 2.00 -3.41 -26.47
N ILE A 31 1.42 -2.22 -26.56
CA ILE A 31 1.12 -1.36 -25.41
C ILE A 31 -0.38 -1.41 -25.16
N THR A 32 -0.78 -1.87 -23.97
CA THR A 32 -2.19 -1.97 -23.55
C THR A 32 -2.59 -0.85 -22.59
N LYS A 33 -1.73 0.15 -22.42
CA LYS A 33 -1.95 1.32 -21.56
C LYS A 33 -3.25 2.04 -21.96
N SER A 34 -4.12 2.29 -21.00
CA SER A 34 -5.43 2.90 -21.24
C SER A 34 -5.80 3.92 -20.17
N ARG A 35 -6.81 4.75 -20.43
CA ARG A 35 -7.29 5.78 -19.49
C ARG A 35 -8.44 5.24 -18.68
N PHE A 36 -8.31 5.27 -17.36
CA PHE A 36 -9.42 5.00 -16.45
C PHE A 36 -10.26 6.25 -16.20
N THR A 37 -9.60 7.40 -16.06
CA THR A 37 -10.25 8.70 -15.94
C THR A 37 -9.61 9.72 -16.86
N ARG A 38 -10.12 10.96 -16.87
CA ARG A 38 -9.49 12.07 -17.59
C ARG A 38 -8.04 12.32 -17.16
N LYS A 39 -7.64 11.94 -15.95
CA LYS A 39 -6.30 12.22 -15.41
C LYS A 39 -5.50 10.95 -15.07
N ILE A 40 -6.14 9.78 -14.99
CA ILE A 40 -5.52 8.55 -14.53
C ILE A 40 -5.34 7.57 -15.69
N TRP A 41 -4.10 7.12 -15.86
CA TRP A 41 -3.71 6.07 -16.79
C TRP A 41 -3.42 4.77 -16.05
N LEU A 42 -3.82 3.65 -16.64
CA LEU A 42 -3.50 2.30 -16.19
C LEU A 42 -2.50 1.66 -17.15
N SER A 43 -1.60 0.83 -16.64
CA SER A 43 -0.66 0.07 -17.47
C SER A 43 -1.36 -1.04 -18.25
N ILE A 44 -2.44 -1.61 -17.68
CA ILE A 44 -3.34 -2.56 -18.34
C ILE A 44 -4.80 -2.11 -18.21
N PRO A 45 -5.69 -2.44 -19.17
CA PRO A 45 -7.07 -1.98 -19.18
C PRO A 45 -7.98 -2.91 -18.36
N ILE A 46 -7.53 -3.32 -17.16
CA ILE A 46 -8.26 -4.25 -16.29
C ILE A 46 -8.63 -3.54 -14.99
N VAL A 47 -9.91 -3.59 -14.65
CA VAL A 47 -10.49 -3.00 -13.45
C VAL A 47 -11.32 -4.06 -12.73
N SER A 48 -11.13 -4.23 -11.42
CA SER A 48 -11.97 -5.15 -10.65
C SER A 48 -13.32 -4.51 -10.31
N ALA A 49 -14.38 -5.32 -10.35
CA ALA A 49 -15.74 -4.87 -10.09
C ALA A 49 -15.93 -4.44 -8.62
N ALA A 50 -16.73 -3.40 -8.40
CA ALA A 50 -17.05 -2.86 -7.08
C ALA A 50 -18.09 -3.72 -6.33
N MET A 51 -17.78 -4.99 -6.13
CA MET A 51 -18.64 -6.00 -5.50
C MET A 51 -18.00 -6.55 -4.23
N ASP A 52 -18.81 -6.84 -3.22
CA ASP A 52 -18.41 -7.41 -1.93
C ASP A 52 -17.66 -8.73 -2.05
N THR A 53 -18.09 -9.57 -2.98
CA THR A 53 -17.47 -10.87 -3.28
C THR A 53 -16.20 -10.76 -4.14
N VAL A 54 -15.86 -9.57 -4.64
CA VAL A 54 -14.77 -9.37 -5.60
C VAL A 54 -13.66 -8.48 -5.04
N THR A 55 -13.99 -7.27 -4.58
CA THR A 55 -12.98 -6.23 -4.35
C THR A 55 -13.03 -5.62 -2.95
N GLU A 56 -12.17 -6.16 -2.08
CA GLU A 56 -11.67 -5.52 -0.86
C GLU A 56 -10.17 -5.18 -1.03
N SER A 57 -9.51 -4.69 0.03
CA SER A 57 -8.11 -4.22 -0.01
C SER A 57 -7.16 -5.22 -0.66
N ARG A 58 -7.29 -6.52 -0.37
CA ARG A 58 -6.42 -7.56 -0.94
C ARG A 58 -6.46 -7.58 -2.46
N MET A 59 -7.66 -7.53 -3.06
CA MET A 59 -7.83 -7.53 -4.51
C MET A 59 -7.35 -6.19 -5.11
N ALA A 60 -7.70 -5.07 -4.48
CA ALA A 60 -7.29 -3.76 -4.96
C ALA A 60 -5.75 -3.58 -4.98
N ILE A 61 -5.05 -4.08 -3.96
CA ILE A 61 -3.58 -4.11 -3.92
C ILE A 61 -3.02 -4.98 -5.06
N ALA A 62 -3.56 -6.18 -5.26
CA ALA A 62 -3.12 -7.07 -6.33
C ALA A 62 -3.32 -6.46 -7.71
N MET A 63 -4.49 -5.88 -7.96
CA MET A 63 -4.80 -5.19 -9.22
C MET A 63 -3.83 -4.03 -9.49
N ALA A 64 -3.52 -3.22 -8.47
CA ALA A 64 -2.59 -2.11 -8.61
C ALA A 64 -1.17 -2.57 -8.95
N ARG A 65 -0.69 -3.67 -8.34
CA ARG A 65 0.63 -4.26 -8.61
C ARG A 65 0.77 -4.77 -10.04
N GLU A 66 -0.28 -5.37 -10.58
CA GLU A 66 -0.33 -5.82 -11.98
C GLU A 66 -0.56 -4.67 -12.97
N GLY A 67 -0.70 -3.43 -12.48
CA GLY A 67 -0.85 -2.22 -13.29
C GLY A 67 -2.28 -1.90 -13.71
N GLY A 68 -3.27 -2.56 -13.12
CA GLY A 68 -4.69 -2.24 -13.20
C GLY A 68 -5.14 -1.38 -12.01
N ILE A 69 -6.44 -1.43 -11.68
CA ILE A 69 -7.00 -0.75 -10.51
C ILE A 69 -8.16 -1.56 -9.92
N GLY A 70 -8.34 -1.50 -8.60
CA GLY A 70 -9.50 -2.07 -7.94
C GLY A 70 -10.42 -1.01 -7.35
N VAL A 71 -11.73 -1.23 -7.43
CA VAL A 71 -12.75 -0.37 -6.84
C VAL A 71 -13.36 -1.06 -5.63
N ILE A 72 -13.13 -0.52 -4.43
CA ILE A 72 -13.70 -1.07 -3.19
C ILE A 72 -15.22 -0.92 -3.21
N HIS A 73 -15.94 -2.00 -2.92
CA HIS A 73 -17.40 -1.98 -2.88
C HIS A 73 -17.95 -1.12 -1.73
N ARG A 74 -19.25 -0.81 -1.78
CA ARG A 74 -19.95 0.04 -0.79
C ARG A 74 -20.80 -0.72 0.23
N PHE A 75 -20.77 -2.05 0.21
CA PHE A 75 -21.61 -2.90 1.06
C PHE A 75 -20.96 -3.12 2.44
N MET A 76 -20.60 -2.02 3.09
CA MET A 76 -20.02 -1.97 4.44
C MET A 76 -20.17 -0.54 5.01
N PRO A 77 -20.04 -0.35 6.34
CA PRO A 77 -19.99 0.98 6.93
C PRO A 77 -18.88 1.85 6.32
N ALA A 78 -19.07 3.17 6.30
CA ALA A 78 -18.13 4.10 5.68
C ALA A 78 -16.75 4.05 6.34
N GLU A 79 -16.70 3.84 7.65
CA GLU A 79 -15.48 3.70 8.44
C GLU A 79 -14.68 2.48 7.98
N LYS A 80 -15.36 1.34 7.81
CA LYS A 80 -14.73 0.11 7.33
C LYS A 80 -14.24 0.26 5.88
N GLN A 81 -14.99 0.95 5.04
CA GLN A 81 -14.55 1.24 3.67
C GLN A 81 -13.29 2.10 3.66
N ALA A 82 -13.25 3.13 4.51
CA ALA A 82 -12.08 3.98 4.68
C ALA A 82 -10.86 3.20 5.18
N GLU A 83 -11.04 2.25 6.10
CA GLU A 83 -9.97 1.34 6.53
C GLU A 83 -9.44 0.48 5.36
N GLU A 84 -10.32 -0.07 4.52
CA GLU A 84 -9.90 -0.84 3.34
C GLU A 84 -9.09 0.02 2.36
N VAL A 85 -9.54 1.26 2.11
CA VAL A 85 -8.79 2.22 1.27
C VAL A 85 -7.44 2.56 1.92
N LEU A 86 -7.39 2.78 3.22
CA LEU A 86 -6.16 3.08 3.96
C LEU A 86 -5.16 1.92 3.84
N LYS A 87 -5.62 0.66 3.95
CA LYS A 87 -4.79 -0.53 3.74
C LYS A 87 -4.19 -0.55 2.33
N VAL A 88 -4.98 -0.24 1.29
CA VAL A 88 -4.50 -0.17 -0.10
C VAL A 88 -3.44 0.93 -0.25
N LYS A 89 -3.70 2.12 0.26
CA LYS A 89 -2.78 3.26 0.15
C LYS A 89 -1.48 3.04 0.91
N ARG A 90 -1.51 2.37 2.06
CA ARG A 90 -0.31 2.06 2.86
C ARG A 90 0.51 0.87 2.31
N ALA A 91 -0.06 0.04 1.44
CA ALA A 91 0.58 -1.23 1.02
C ALA A 91 1.92 -1.06 0.29
N GLU A 92 2.12 0.04 -0.44
CA GLU A 92 3.37 0.36 -1.15
C GLU A 92 3.83 1.81 -0.92
N ASN A 93 3.46 2.38 0.22
CA ASN A 93 3.99 3.69 0.59
C ASN A 93 5.45 3.55 1.02
N ILE A 94 6.34 4.11 0.20
CA ILE A 94 7.77 4.23 0.51
C ILE A 94 7.99 5.25 1.63
N VAL A 95 7.26 6.38 1.60
CA VAL A 95 7.25 7.39 2.64
C VAL A 95 5.97 7.24 3.46
N ILE A 96 6.11 7.06 4.77
CA ILE A 96 4.99 6.87 5.69
C ILE A 96 4.79 8.16 6.49
N GLU A 97 3.76 8.94 6.15
CA GLU A 97 3.45 10.21 6.84
C GLU A 97 2.97 10.02 8.28
N ASP A 98 2.20 8.94 8.52
CA ASP A 98 1.63 8.61 9.84
C ASP A 98 2.08 7.20 10.26
N PRO A 99 3.31 7.06 10.78
CA PRO A 99 3.85 5.78 11.22
C PRO A 99 3.12 5.33 12.50
N TYR A 100 3.00 4.01 12.67
CA TYR A 100 2.45 3.47 13.92
C TYR A 100 3.42 3.71 15.08
N THR A 101 2.90 4.30 16.15
CA THR A 101 3.65 4.66 17.34
C THR A 101 3.27 3.80 18.55
N VAL A 102 4.20 3.69 19.50
CA VAL A 102 3.96 3.08 20.82
C VAL A 102 4.53 3.95 21.94
N ASP A 103 3.95 3.79 23.13
CA ASP A 103 4.42 4.43 24.35
C ASP A 103 5.66 3.71 24.90
N PRO A 104 6.67 4.42 25.43
CA PRO A 104 7.87 3.84 26.03
C PRO A 104 7.58 2.90 27.22
N GLU A 105 6.48 3.11 27.93
CA GLU A 105 6.07 2.29 29.08
C GLU A 105 5.18 1.10 28.69
N MET A 106 4.93 0.90 27.38
CA MET A 106 4.25 -0.30 26.89
C MET A 106 5.14 -1.53 27.08
N SER A 107 4.54 -2.69 27.33
CA SER A 107 5.27 -3.97 27.36
C SER A 107 5.73 -4.39 25.96
N VAL A 108 6.86 -5.08 25.87
CA VAL A 108 7.35 -5.68 24.61
C VAL A 108 6.33 -6.70 24.08
N GLY A 109 5.66 -7.45 24.96
CA GLY A 109 4.61 -8.40 24.57
C GLY A 109 3.42 -7.72 23.86
N ASP A 110 2.97 -6.56 24.36
CA ASP A 110 1.93 -5.77 23.71
C ASP A 110 2.39 -5.19 22.38
N ALA A 111 3.62 -4.69 22.32
CA ALA A 111 4.23 -4.20 21.08
C ALA A 111 4.29 -5.32 20.02
N LYS A 112 4.72 -6.54 20.39
CA LYS A 112 4.72 -7.73 19.49
C LYS A 112 3.32 -8.03 18.95
N ARG A 113 2.29 -8.02 19.81
CA ARG A 113 0.88 -8.22 19.41
C ARG A 113 0.42 -7.15 18.44
N LEU A 114 0.77 -5.89 18.71
CA LEU A 114 0.45 -4.76 17.85
C LEU A 114 1.11 -4.89 16.47
N MET A 115 2.39 -5.21 16.43
CA MET A 115 3.15 -5.46 15.20
C MET A 115 2.52 -6.58 14.36
N LYS A 116 2.11 -7.69 15.00
CA LYS A 116 1.44 -8.81 14.32
C LYS A 116 0.08 -8.42 13.76
N ARG A 117 -0.73 -7.71 14.54
CA ARG A 117 -2.07 -7.25 14.15
C ARG A 117 -2.00 -6.27 12.97
N LEU A 118 -1.08 -5.30 13.03
CA LEU A 118 -0.90 -4.28 12.00
C LEU A 118 -0.01 -4.75 10.83
N ARG A 119 0.61 -5.93 10.94
CA ARG A 119 1.53 -6.53 9.97
C ARG A 119 2.72 -5.63 9.63
N VAL A 120 3.28 -4.94 10.64
CA VAL A 120 4.44 -4.06 10.48
C VAL A 120 5.70 -4.65 11.11
N SER A 121 6.87 -4.28 10.58
CA SER A 121 8.19 -4.74 11.07
C SER A 121 8.81 -3.86 12.14
N GLY A 122 8.28 -2.67 12.37
CA GLY A 122 8.78 -1.79 13.43
C GLY A 122 7.80 -0.66 13.75
N LEU A 123 7.93 -0.13 14.96
CA LEU A 123 7.10 0.88 15.58
C LEU A 123 7.99 2.06 16.00
N ILE A 124 7.47 3.28 15.88
CA ILE A 124 8.18 4.47 16.36
C ILE A 124 7.81 4.66 17.83
N VAL A 125 8.80 4.82 18.70
CA VAL A 125 8.56 5.06 20.12
C VAL A 125 8.49 6.55 20.36
N VAL A 126 7.40 7.02 20.95
CA VAL A 126 7.14 8.46 21.17
C VAL A 126 6.70 8.72 22.60
N ASP A 127 7.04 9.89 23.13
CA ASP A 127 6.52 10.33 24.43
C ASP A 127 5.10 10.92 24.33
N LYS A 128 4.58 11.40 25.48
CA LYS A 128 3.25 12.04 25.58
C LYS A 128 3.12 13.31 24.74
N GLU A 129 4.23 13.96 24.39
CA GLU A 129 4.29 15.16 23.53
C GLU A 129 4.51 14.79 22.05
N ARG A 130 4.47 13.50 21.71
CA ARG A 130 4.75 12.94 20.37
C ARG A 130 6.18 13.19 19.88
N ARG A 131 7.15 13.40 20.78
CA ARG A 131 8.56 13.46 20.41
C ARG A 131 9.10 12.04 20.23
N VAL A 132 9.87 11.83 19.15
CA VAL A 132 10.47 10.52 18.84
C VAL A 132 11.61 10.21 19.80
N LEU A 133 11.42 9.16 20.61
CA LEU A 133 12.40 8.65 21.57
C LEU A 133 13.26 7.53 21.01
N GLY A 134 12.76 6.80 20.02
CA GLY A 134 13.44 5.64 19.47
C GLY A 134 12.64 4.91 18.40
N ILE A 135 13.16 3.75 18.01
CA ILE A 135 12.49 2.80 17.11
C ILE A 135 12.59 1.39 17.67
N LEU A 136 11.49 0.65 17.60
CA LEU A 136 11.43 -0.75 17.99
C LEU A 136 11.18 -1.60 16.73
N THR A 137 12.08 -2.52 16.42
CA THR A 137 12.02 -3.37 15.23
C THR A 137 11.81 -4.84 15.59
N ARG A 138 11.54 -5.69 14.57
CA ARG A 138 11.42 -7.14 14.78
C ARG A 138 12.67 -7.77 15.37
N ARG A 139 13.86 -7.22 15.07
CA ARG A 139 15.13 -7.76 15.59
C ARG A 139 15.24 -7.47 17.07
N ASP A 140 14.86 -6.27 17.48
CA ASP A 140 14.90 -5.82 18.87
C ASP A 140 14.00 -6.70 19.75
N VAL A 141 12.82 -7.09 19.27
CA VAL A 141 11.87 -7.90 20.07
C VAL A 141 12.07 -9.41 19.98
N LEU A 142 12.94 -9.93 19.10
CA LEU A 142 12.98 -11.36 18.77
C LEU A 142 13.37 -12.25 19.96
N PHE A 143 14.29 -11.76 20.80
CA PHE A 143 14.84 -12.50 21.95
C PHE A 143 14.54 -11.81 23.28
N GLU A 144 13.61 -10.86 23.28
CA GLU A 144 13.24 -10.08 24.45
C GLU A 144 12.07 -10.70 25.22
N ASP A 145 12.14 -10.59 26.55
CA ASP A 145 11.07 -10.99 27.45
C ASP A 145 9.84 -10.10 27.26
N ASP A 146 8.65 -10.68 27.29
CA ASP A 146 7.40 -9.96 27.03
C ASP A 146 7.08 -8.90 28.11
N ASP A 147 7.59 -9.09 29.33
CA ASP A 147 7.36 -8.19 30.47
C ASP A 147 8.30 -6.96 30.48
N ARG A 148 9.36 -6.94 29.66
CA ARG A 148 10.22 -5.76 29.54
C ARG A 148 9.47 -4.60 28.91
N LEU A 149 9.88 -3.39 29.25
CA LEU A 149 9.30 -2.17 28.69
C LEU A 149 9.94 -1.85 27.34
N VAL A 150 9.16 -1.23 26.45
CA VAL A 150 9.61 -0.83 25.11
C VAL A 150 10.82 0.09 25.17
N LYS A 151 10.88 1.02 26.14
CA LYS A 151 12.02 1.93 26.31
C LYS A 151 13.37 1.23 26.54
N ASP A 152 13.34 0.04 27.12
CA ASP A 152 14.55 -0.72 27.47
C ASP A 152 15.00 -1.65 26.33
N ALA A 153 14.12 -1.91 25.36
CA ALA A 153 14.38 -2.78 24.21
C ALA A 153 14.53 -2.02 22.88
N MET A 154 14.09 -0.77 22.80
CA MET A 154 14.16 0.03 21.57
C MET A 154 15.59 0.49 21.24
N THR A 155 15.85 0.78 19.96
CA THR A 155 17.02 1.58 19.57
C THR A 155 16.76 3.06 19.94
N PRO A 156 17.57 3.68 20.80
CA PRO A 156 17.33 5.05 21.26
C PRO A 156 17.62 6.08 20.16
N ARG A 157 16.96 7.24 20.27
CA ARG A 157 17.06 8.34 19.28
C ARG A 157 18.48 8.80 18.97
N SER A 158 19.40 8.67 19.93
CA SER A 158 20.82 9.02 19.80
C SER A 158 21.59 8.12 18.85
N GLU A 159 21.15 6.87 18.68
CA GLU A 159 21.81 5.86 17.84
C GLU A 159 21.11 5.70 16.48
N MET A 160 19.92 6.27 16.34
CA MET A 160 19.17 6.25 15.09
C MET A 160 19.84 7.11 14.02
N ILE A 161 20.00 6.53 12.83
CA ILE A 161 20.23 7.28 11.61
C ILE A 161 18.91 7.93 11.20
N VAL A 162 18.91 9.25 11.03
CA VAL A 162 17.73 10.04 10.67
C VAL A 162 18.03 10.98 9.52
N ALA A 163 17.00 11.28 8.72
CA ALA A 163 17.07 12.30 7.69
C ALA A 163 16.42 13.62 8.12
N LYS A 164 16.77 14.70 7.42
CA LYS A 164 16.05 15.97 7.54
C LYS A 164 14.70 15.89 6.81
N PRO A 165 13.68 16.64 7.25
CA PRO A 165 12.43 16.75 6.49
C PRO A 165 12.68 17.26 5.06
N GLY A 166 12.00 16.66 4.08
CA GLY A 166 12.05 17.11 2.69
C GLY A 166 13.24 16.62 1.86
N ILE A 167 13.99 15.62 2.32
CA ILE A 167 15.01 14.97 1.47
C ILE A 167 14.39 14.31 0.24
N SER A 168 15.17 14.24 -0.84
CA SER A 168 14.80 13.54 -2.06
C SER A 168 14.83 12.03 -1.88
N MET A 169 14.18 11.30 -2.79
CA MET A 169 14.19 9.85 -2.78
C MET A 169 15.59 9.30 -3.09
N GLU A 170 16.35 9.97 -3.97
CA GLU A 170 17.73 9.58 -4.26
C GLU A 170 18.64 9.72 -3.04
N GLU A 171 18.55 10.83 -2.31
CA GLU A 171 19.32 11.04 -1.07
C GLU A 171 18.94 10.00 0.01
N ALA A 172 17.65 9.68 0.14
CA ALA A 172 17.19 8.64 1.06
C ALA A 172 17.83 7.28 0.73
N GLU A 173 17.83 6.90 -0.55
CA GLU A 173 18.46 5.65 -1.01
C GLU A 173 19.95 5.60 -0.70
N GLU A 174 20.69 6.69 -0.84
CA GLU A 174 22.11 6.74 -0.50
C GLU A 174 22.35 6.51 0.99
N ILE A 175 21.52 7.11 1.86
CA ILE A 175 21.57 6.90 3.30
C ILE A 175 21.28 5.43 3.63
N PHE A 176 20.24 4.85 3.03
CA PHE A 176 19.93 3.43 3.18
C PHE A 176 21.08 2.52 2.76
N ARG A 177 21.72 2.78 1.60
CA ARG A 177 22.88 2.00 1.12
C ARG A 177 24.09 2.12 2.06
N LYS A 178 24.35 3.34 2.56
CA LYS A 178 25.51 3.63 3.41
C LYS A 178 25.39 2.98 4.79
N TYR A 179 24.25 3.15 5.46
CA TYR A 179 24.08 2.73 6.85
C TYR A 179 23.38 1.37 6.99
N LYS A 180 22.85 0.79 5.91
CA LYS A 180 22.18 -0.52 5.86
C LYS A 180 21.06 -0.67 6.91
N VAL A 181 20.37 0.43 7.18
CA VAL A 181 19.21 0.48 8.08
C VAL A 181 17.94 0.03 7.37
N GLU A 182 16.97 -0.54 8.10
CA GLU A 182 15.67 -0.94 7.52
C GLU A 182 14.72 0.24 7.35
N LYS A 183 14.88 1.29 8.18
CA LYS A 183 14.01 2.48 8.25
C LYS A 183 14.87 3.72 8.43
N LEU A 184 14.41 4.86 7.88
CA LEU A 184 15.05 6.17 7.92
C LEU A 184 14.06 7.23 8.43
#